data_AF-W4PCW2-F1
#
_entry.id   AF-W4PCW2-F1
#
_cell.length_a   1.000
_cell.length_b   1.000
_cell.length_c   1.000
_cell.angle_alpha   90.00
_cell.angle_beta   90.00
_cell.angle_gamma   90.00
#
_symmetry.space_group_name_H-M   'P 1'
#
loop_
_entity.id
_entity.type
_entity.pdbx_description
1 polymer ?
#
loop_
_entity_poly.entity_id
_entity_poly.type
_entity_poly.pdbx_seq_one_letter_code
_entity_poly.pdbx_strand_id
1 'polypeptide(L)'
;MTDPAGNWYKGKKVGEIWGYRASGLIQTQEEADEYNKTYNLSFISGKPWTPGDVKYRDLNGDKNINNGKNTLGDMGDMTVIGNTTPRYQYTINGSISWKGLTVSAMFQGVGKRDWHPGGGVYFWGSGPYAQVTVFKEHMDYWSESNKGAYYPKPYIHSAGGVRPFRNKIMTTTDRYLQSAAYCRLKNLTVSYDLPTAWTARSVCRKYRLSSRARTC
;
A
#
# COMPACT_ATOMS: atom_id res chain seq x y z
N MET A 1 26.53 1.64 -11.25
CA MET A 1 26.20 1.58 -9.81
C MET A 1 25.33 0.35 -9.59
N THR A 2 25.73 -0.53 -8.67
CA THR A 2 24.99 -1.74 -8.32
C THR A 2 23.90 -1.42 -7.29
N ASP A 3 22.82 -2.18 -7.33
CA ASP A 3 21.63 -2.03 -6.50
C ASP A 3 21.03 -0.60 -6.50
N PRO A 4 20.42 -0.16 -7.61
CA PRO A 4 19.71 1.12 -7.68
C PRO A 4 18.50 1.20 -6.74
N ALA A 5 17.96 0.07 -6.27
CA ALA A 5 16.85 0.05 -5.33
C ALA A 5 17.31 0.52 -3.94
N GLY A 6 18.42 -0.03 -3.44
CA GLY A 6 19.01 0.33 -2.15
C GLY A 6 19.81 1.62 -2.14
N ASN A 7 20.45 2.00 -3.26
CA ASN A 7 21.41 3.11 -3.27
C ASN A 7 20.92 4.38 -3.98
N TRP A 8 21.57 5.51 -3.69
CA TRP A 8 21.31 6.80 -4.36
C TRP A 8 21.98 6.87 -5.72
N TYR A 9 21.25 7.26 -6.76
CA TYR A 9 21.81 7.51 -8.08
C TYR A 9 21.27 8.83 -8.66
N LYS A 10 21.98 9.40 -9.64
CA LYS A 10 21.61 10.67 -10.26
C LYS A 10 20.22 10.54 -10.91
N GLY A 11 19.26 11.36 -10.49
CA GLY A 11 17.88 11.33 -10.97
C GLY A 11 16.92 10.49 -10.13
N LYS A 12 17.42 9.72 -9.13
CA LYS A 12 16.58 8.97 -8.20
C LYS A 12 15.68 9.91 -7.41
N LYS A 13 14.38 9.64 -7.39
CA LYS A 13 13.44 10.32 -6.49
C LYS A 13 13.49 9.65 -5.12
N VAL A 14 13.44 10.48 -4.07
CA VAL A 14 13.28 9.98 -2.70
C VAL A 14 12.06 9.06 -2.63
N GLY A 15 12.19 7.92 -1.95
CA GLY A 15 11.08 7.01 -1.68
C GLY A 15 10.62 6.13 -2.85
N GLU A 16 11.38 6.03 -3.95
CA GLU A 16 11.09 5.08 -5.03
C GLU A 16 10.90 3.65 -4.53
N ILE A 17 9.83 3.01 -5.00
CA ILE A 17 9.56 1.59 -4.79
C ILE A 17 9.95 0.87 -6.07
N TRP A 18 10.99 0.05 -5.99
CA TRP A 18 11.42 -0.83 -7.07
C TRP A 18 10.74 -2.19 -6.93
N GLY A 19 10.24 -2.72 -8.04
CA GLY A 19 9.56 -4.01 -8.08
C GLY A 19 9.24 -4.44 -9.49
N TYR A 20 8.48 -5.53 -9.60
CA TYR A 20 8.06 -6.11 -10.86
C TYR A 20 6.68 -5.60 -11.25
N ARG A 21 6.32 -5.72 -12.53
CA ARG A 21 4.95 -5.49 -12.99
C ARG A 21 4.22 -6.82 -13.13
N ALA A 22 3.02 -6.92 -12.58
CA ALA A 22 2.17 -8.07 -12.75
C ALA A 22 1.15 -7.86 -13.86
N SER A 23 0.79 -8.94 -14.56
CA SER A 23 -0.35 -8.97 -15.49
C SER A 23 -1.59 -9.63 -14.89
N GLY A 24 -1.54 -9.97 -13.59
CA GLY A 24 -2.65 -10.60 -12.87
C GLY A 24 -2.22 -11.87 -12.15
N LEU A 25 -3.20 -12.72 -11.85
CA LEU A 25 -2.99 -14.08 -11.37
C LEU A 25 -3.21 -15.06 -12.53
N ILE A 26 -2.39 -16.09 -12.60
CA ILE A 26 -2.55 -17.19 -13.57
C ILE A 26 -3.87 -17.91 -13.29
N GLN A 27 -4.68 -18.13 -14.32
CA GLN A 27 -6.06 -18.62 -14.14
C GLN A 27 -6.23 -20.11 -14.45
N THR A 28 -5.45 -20.67 -15.36
CA THR A 28 -5.59 -22.08 -15.77
C THR A 28 -4.25 -22.80 -15.81
N GLN A 29 -4.30 -24.13 -15.80
CA GLN A 29 -3.08 -24.95 -15.82
C GLN A 29 -2.36 -24.79 -17.16
N GLU A 30 -3.10 -24.67 -18.26
CA GLU A 30 -2.54 -24.44 -19.60
C GLU A 30 -1.78 -23.12 -19.65
N GLU A 31 -2.33 -22.05 -19.05
CA GLU A 31 -1.65 -20.76 -18.93
C GLU A 31 -0.38 -20.90 -18.08
N ALA A 32 -0.43 -21.65 -16.99
CA ALA A 32 0.73 -21.90 -16.14
C ALA A 32 1.84 -22.67 -16.89
N ASP A 33 1.46 -23.69 -17.65
CA ASP A 33 2.38 -24.54 -18.40
C ASP A 33 3.05 -23.75 -19.54
N GLU A 34 2.27 -22.97 -20.28
CA GLU A 34 2.80 -22.06 -21.30
C GLU A 34 3.74 -21.02 -20.67
N TYR A 35 3.36 -20.45 -19.53
CA TYR A 35 4.17 -19.46 -18.83
C TYR A 35 5.50 -20.03 -18.34
N ASN A 36 5.49 -21.22 -17.74
CA ASN A 36 6.70 -21.92 -17.29
C ASN A 36 7.60 -22.36 -18.45
N LYS A 37 7.03 -22.67 -19.61
CA LYS A 37 7.78 -23.03 -20.83
C LYS A 37 8.40 -21.82 -21.50
N THR A 38 7.67 -20.70 -21.48
CA THR A 38 8.08 -19.47 -22.18
C THR A 38 9.10 -18.68 -21.40
N TYR A 39 8.93 -18.59 -20.07
CA TYR A 39 9.72 -17.71 -19.21
C TYR A 39 10.55 -18.49 -18.18
N ASN A 40 11.80 -18.08 -18.01
CA ASN A 40 12.65 -18.52 -16.92
C ASN A 40 12.37 -17.67 -15.67
N LEU A 41 11.79 -18.31 -14.65
CA LEU A 41 11.34 -17.66 -13.42
C LEU A 41 12.19 -18.08 -12.19
N SER A 42 13.29 -18.80 -12.43
CA SER A 42 14.16 -19.40 -11.40
C SER A 42 14.72 -18.37 -10.41
N PHE A 43 14.90 -17.12 -10.85
CA PHE A 43 15.34 -16.01 -10.00
C PHE A 43 14.32 -15.71 -8.88
N ILE A 44 13.02 -15.73 -9.19
CA ILE A 44 11.96 -15.50 -8.20
C ILE A 44 11.74 -16.76 -7.37
N SER A 45 11.62 -17.92 -8.02
CA SER A 45 11.40 -19.21 -7.38
C SER A 45 11.89 -20.37 -8.24
N GLY A 46 12.53 -21.35 -7.60
CA GLY A 46 12.87 -22.63 -8.24
C GLY A 46 11.69 -23.60 -8.38
N LYS A 47 10.45 -23.17 -8.13
CA LYS A 47 9.23 -23.99 -8.28
C LYS A 47 8.41 -23.50 -9.47
N PRO A 48 7.78 -24.41 -10.25
CA PRO A 48 6.93 -24.02 -11.37
C PRO A 48 5.75 -23.18 -10.90
N TRP A 49 5.35 -22.22 -11.71
CA TRP A 49 4.14 -21.45 -11.55
C TRP A 49 2.92 -22.33 -11.83
N THR A 50 1.82 -22.00 -11.17
CA THR A 50 0.59 -22.78 -11.15
C THR A 50 -0.58 -21.81 -11.06
N PRO A 51 -1.82 -22.26 -11.34
CA PRO A 51 -3.00 -21.42 -11.20
C PRO A 51 -3.06 -20.75 -9.81
N GLY A 52 -3.38 -19.47 -9.78
CA GLY A 52 -3.41 -18.61 -8.59
C GLY A 52 -2.09 -17.92 -8.23
N ASP A 53 -0.99 -18.20 -8.93
CA ASP A 53 0.28 -17.47 -8.75
C ASP A 53 0.29 -16.14 -9.50
N VAL A 54 1.10 -15.20 -9.02
CA VAL A 54 1.29 -13.90 -9.68
C VAL A 54 2.03 -14.09 -11.00
N LYS A 55 1.44 -13.59 -12.09
CA LYS A 55 2.04 -13.55 -13.42
C LYS A 55 2.83 -12.27 -13.58
N TYR A 56 4.15 -12.38 -13.66
CA TYR A 56 5.05 -11.25 -13.85
C TYR A 56 5.21 -10.96 -15.35
N ARG A 57 5.44 -9.69 -15.68
CA ARG A 57 5.67 -9.26 -17.06
C ARG A 57 7.16 -9.25 -17.34
N ASP A 58 7.51 -9.83 -18.48
CA ASP A 58 8.78 -9.60 -19.14
C ASP A 58 8.75 -8.19 -19.76
N LEU A 59 9.63 -7.31 -19.29
CA LEU A 59 9.73 -5.92 -19.72
C LEU A 59 10.87 -5.70 -20.72
N ASN A 60 11.86 -6.59 -20.75
CA ASN A 60 13.04 -6.46 -21.60
C ASN A 60 13.04 -7.43 -22.81
N GLY A 61 12.11 -8.39 -22.84
CA GLY A 61 11.90 -9.35 -23.92
C GLY A 61 12.90 -10.51 -23.95
N ASP A 62 13.71 -10.70 -22.91
CA ASP A 62 14.73 -11.75 -22.85
C ASP A 62 14.21 -13.09 -22.33
N LYS A 63 12.93 -13.15 -21.95
CA LYS A 63 12.23 -14.29 -21.36
C LYS A 63 12.73 -14.73 -19.99
N ASN A 64 13.61 -13.98 -19.33
CA ASN A 64 14.08 -14.28 -17.98
C ASN A 64 13.54 -13.24 -17.00
N ILE A 65 12.58 -13.65 -16.18
CA ILE A 65 12.02 -12.76 -15.16
C ILE A 65 13.00 -12.58 -14.01
N ASN A 66 13.77 -11.49 -14.01
CA ASN A 66 14.82 -11.23 -13.03
C ASN A 66 15.12 -9.74 -12.82
N ASN A 67 16.13 -9.43 -12.00
CA ASN A 67 16.61 -8.07 -11.73
C ASN A 67 17.82 -7.65 -12.59
N GLY A 68 18.08 -8.35 -13.69
CA GLY A 68 19.22 -8.13 -14.59
C GLY A 68 20.55 -8.22 -13.87
N LYS A 69 21.46 -7.30 -14.20
CA LYS A 69 22.72 -7.13 -13.45
C LYS A 69 22.55 -6.37 -12.15
N ASN A 70 21.31 -6.00 -11.79
CA ASN A 70 21.00 -5.11 -10.68
C ASN A 70 21.84 -3.84 -10.72
N THR A 71 21.94 -3.22 -11.90
CA THR A 71 22.69 -1.98 -12.11
C THR A 71 21.84 -0.93 -12.80
N LEU A 72 22.11 0.34 -12.54
CA LEU A 72 21.36 1.41 -13.20
C LEU A 72 21.57 1.33 -14.72
N GLY A 73 20.49 1.07 -15.46
CA GLY A 73 20.48 0.83 -16.90
C GLY A 73 20.33 -0.64 -17.30
N ASP A 74 20.51 -1.58 -16.37
CA ASP A 74 20.34 -3.03 -16.56
C ASP A 74 19.73 -3.62 -15.29
N MET A 75 18.40 -3.48 -15.20
CA MET A 75 17.55 -3.90 -14.08
C MET A 75 16.67 -5.12 -14.41
N GLY A 76 16.87 -5.74 -15.59
CA GLY A 76 15.97 -6.78 -16.09
C GLY A 76 14.53 -6.28 -16.15
N ASP A 77 13.65 -6.91 -15.37
CA ASP A 77 12.23 -6.58 -15.27
C ASP A 77 11.86 -5.73 -14.05
N MET A 78 12.85 -5.37 -13.23
CA MET A 78 12.62 -4.45 -12.13
C MET A 78 12.50 -3.02 -12.64
N THR A 79 11.42 -2.36 -12.25
CA THR A 79 11.19 -0.94 -12.55
C THR A 79 10.71 -0.20 -11.31
N VAL A 80 10.73 1.14 -11.37
CA VAL A 80 10.06 1.97 -10.38
C VAL A 80 8.55 1.82 -10.57
N ILE A 81 7.89 1.15 -9.63
CA ILE A 81 6.44 0.87 -9.67
C ILE A 81 5.63 1.86 -8.83
N GLY A 82 6.25 2.56 -7.88
CA GLY A 82 5.56 3.48 -6.97
C GLY A 82 6.51 4.41 -6.22
N ASN A 83 5.95 5.29 -5.38
CA ASN A 83 6.75 6.17 -4.53
C ASN A 83 6.11 6.42 -3.15
N THR A 84 6.87 6.17 -2.09
CA THR A 84 6.46 6.33 -0.68
C THR A 84 6.45 7.78 -0.19
N THR A 85 7.06 8.71 -0.95
CA THR A 85 7.11 10.13 -0.59
C THR A 85 5.73 10.77 -0.77
N PRO A 86 5.20 11.46 0.26
CA PRO A 86 3.91 12.12 0.17
C PRO A 86 3.95 13.27 -0.85
N ARG A 87 3.05 13.23 -1.83
CA ARG A 87 2.85 14.27 -2.85
C ARG A 87 1.47 14.91 -2.68
N TYR A 88 1.40 16.19 -3.02
CA TYR A 88 0.18 17.01 -2.84
C TYR A 88 -0.29 16.99 -1.39
N GLN A 89 0.59 17.41 -0.48
CA GLN A 89 0.22 17.59 0.93
C GLN A 89 -0.62 18.85 1.05
N TYR A 90 -1.79 18.73 1.68
CA TYR A 90 -2.73 19.84 1.81
C TYR A 90 -3.27 19.98 3.24
N THR A 91 -3.65 21.20 3.57
CA THR A 91 -4.36 21.54 4.80
C THR A 91 -5.50 22.47 4.43
N ILE A 92 -6.71 22.15 4.86
CA ILE A 92 -7.91 22.95 4.65
C ILE A 92 -8.43 23.37 6.02
N ASN A 93 -8.47 24.68 6.26
CA ASN A 93 -8.99 25.26 7.48
C ASN A 93 -10.25 26.05 7.16
N GLY A 94 -11.32 25.83 7.93
CA GLY A 94 -12.57 26.56 7.79
C GLY A 94 -13.13 26.93 9.15
N SER A 95 -13.79 28.09 9.21
CA SER A 95 -14.57 28.49 10.37
C SER A 95 -15.85 29.19 9.92
N ILE A 96 -16.97 28.79 10.52
CA ILE A 96 -18.28 29.40 10.29
C ILE A 96 -18.77 29.93 11.63
N SER A 97 -19.19 31.19 11.64
CA SER A 97 -19.73 31.87 12.82
C SER A 97 -21.14 32.37 12.53
N TRP A 98 -22.08 32.07 13.41
CA TRP A 98 -23.46 32.52 13.32
C TRP A 98 -24.09 32.69 14.71
N LYS A 99 -24.64 33.88 14.98
CA LYS A 99 -25.34 34.23 16.24
C LYS A 99 -24.57 33.82 17.53
N GLY A 100 -23.26 34.05 17.56
CA GLY A 100 -22.42 33.70 18.71
C GLY A 100 -21.89 32.27 18.71
N LEU A 101 -22.47 31.35 17.94
CA LEU A 101 -21.90 30.01 17.69
C LEU A 101 -20.79 30.11 16.64
N THR A 102 -19.64 29.50 16.90
CA THR A 102 -18.52 29.38 15.97
C THR A 102 -18.06 27.93 15.91
N VAL A 103 -18.07 27.35 14.71
CA VAL A 103 -17.54 26.02 14.42
C VAL A 103 -16.30 26.20 13.56
N SER A 104 -15.18 25.63 13.99
CA SER A 104 -13.91 25.61 13.25
C SER A 104 -13.45 24.19 13.05
N ALA A 105 -13.08 23.85 11.81
CA ALA A 105 -12.57 22.55 11.42
C ALA A 105 -11.25 22.70 10.66
N MET A 106 -10.33 21.76 10.89
CA MET A 106 -9.05 21.65 10.20
C MET A 106 -8.89 20.25 9.64
N PHE A 107 -8.82 20.15 8.32
CA PHE A 107 -8.50 18.91 7.62
C PHE A 107 -7.05 18.94 7.14
N GLN A 108 -6.34 17.82 7.25
CA GLN A 108 -5.01 17.62 6.69
C GLN A 108 -4.99 16.33 5.89
N GLY A 109 -4.33 16.32 4.74
CA GLY A 109 -4.22 15.12 3.92
C GLY A 109 -3.02 15.09 2.99
N VAL A 110 -2.89 13.95 2.32
CA VAL A 110 -1.91 13.69 1.27
C VAL A 110 -2.68 13.18 0.06
N GLY A 111 -2.56 13.87 -1.08
CA GLY A 111 -3.30 13.52 -2.29
C GLY A 111 -2.71 12.34 -3.06
N LYS A 112 -1.41 12.08 -2.95
CA LYS A 112 -0.76 10.94 -3.59
C LYS A 112 0.40 10.40 -2.77
N ARG A 113 0.33 9.12 -2.42
CA ARG A 113 1.40 8.35 -1.78
C ARG A 113 1.14 6.89 -2.07
N ASP A 114 2.18 6.13 -2.39
CA ASP A 114 2.06 4.71 -2.59
C ASP A 114 2.63 3.96 -1.38
N TRP A 115 2.00 2.83 -1.03
CA TRP A 115 2.45 1.94 0.02
C TRP A 115 2.48 0.52 -0.50
N HIS A 116 3.53 -0.21 -0.14
CA HIS A 116 3.66 -1.62 -0.48
C HIS A 116 3.68 -2.45 0.82
N PRO A 117 2.89 -3.52 0.92
CA PRO A 117 2.76 -4.33 2.13
C PRO A 117 4.02 -5.13 2.49
N GLY A 118 4.94 -5.31 1.55
CA GLY A 118 6.18 -6.05 1.75
C GLY A 118 5.88 -7.51 2.15
N GLY A 119 6.64 -8.03 3.11
CA GLY A 119 6.40 -9.36 3.69
C GLY A 119 5.46 -9.37 4.89
N GLY A 120 4.66 -8.32 5.10
CA GLY A 120 3.89 -8.11 6.33
C GLY A 120 2.79 -9.15 6.56
N VAL A 121 2.83 -9.83 7.71
CA VAL A 121 1.87 -10.90 8.06
C VAL A 121 0.42 -10.43 8.12
N TYR A 122 0.17 -9.16 8.45
CA TYR A 122 -1.18 -8.60 8.55
C TYR A 122 -1.85 -8.38 7.19
N PHE A 123 -1.08 -8.14 6.12
CA PHE A 123 -1.63 -8.00 4.78
C PHE A 123 -1.80 -9.36 4.09
N TRP A 124 -0.84 -10.27 4.31
CA TRP A 124 -0.82 -11.55 3.61
C TRP A 124 -1.58 -12.67 4.32
N GLY A 125 -1.96 -12.48 5.58
CA GLY A 125 -2.62 -13.52 6.39
C GLY A 125 -1.81 -14.80 6.53
N SER A 126 -0.51 -14.75 6.20
CA SER A 126 0.40 -15.90 6.19
C SER A 126 1.79 -15.44 6.61
N GLY A 127 2.52 -16.34 7.28
CA GLY A 127 3.81 -16.02 7.89
C GLY A 127 4.48 -17.26 8.49
N PRO A 128 5.77 -17.17 8.82
CA PRO A 128 6.54 -18.31 9.35
C PRO A 128 6.22 -18.64 10.82
N TYR A 129 5.41 -17.83 11.50
CA TYR A 129 5.11 -17.96 12.91
C TYR A 129 3.77 -18.69 13.14
N ALA A 130 3.65 -19.39 14.27
CA ALA A 130 2.45 -20.18 14.59
C ALA A 130 1.18 -19.34 14.88
N GLN A 131 1.29 -18.02 15.00
CA GLN A 131 0.22 -17.12 15.43
C GLN A 131 -0.23 -16.15 14.32
N VAL A 132 -0.35 -16.62 13.09
CA VAL A 132 -0.87 -15.76 12.02
C VAL A 132 -2.38 -15.62 12.17
N THR A 133 -2.83 -14.40 12.41
CA THR A 133 -4.26 -14.09 12.45
C THR A 133 -4.77 -13.89 11.03
N VAL A 134 -5.63 -14.80 10.57
CA VAL A 134 -6.30 -14.68 9.28
C VAL A 134 -7.54 -13.80 9.48
N PHE A 135 -7.58 -12.63 8.85
CA PHE A 135 -8.77 -11.80 8.79
C PHE A 135 -9.74 -12.24 7.69
N LYS A 136 -10.98 -11.76 7.75
CA LYS A 136 -12.03 -12.07 6.79
C LYS A 136 -11.63 -11.68 5.37
N GLU A 137 -10.88 -10.60 5.22
CA GLU A 137 -10.38 -10.08 3.95
C GLU A 137 -9.46 -11.07 3.24
N HIS A 138 -8.69 -11.87 3.99
CA HIS A 138 -7.81 -12.90 3.42
C HIS A 138 -8.58 -14.10 2.84
N MET A 139 -9.90 -14.19 3.08
CA MET A 139 -10.75 -15.22 2.48
C MET A 139 -11.02 -14.95 0.99
N ASP A 140 -10.73 -13.74 0.49
CA ASP A 140 -10.74 -13.42 -0.94
C ASP A 140 -9.43 -13.84 -1.63
N TYR A 141 -9.09 -15.12 -1.52
CA TYR A 141 -7.94 -15.73 -2.17
C TYR A 141 -8.36 -16.51 -3.42
N TRP A 142 -7.40 -16.66 -4.33
CA TRP A 142 -7.64 -17.35 -5.58
C TRP A 142 -7.93 -18.83 -5.35
N SER A 143 -9.03 -19.28 -5.95
CA SER A 143 -9.41 -20.69 -6.06
C SER A 143 -10.08 -20.92 -7.41
N GLU A 144 -10.28 -22.18 -7.79
CA GLU A 144 -11.00 -22.50 -9.04
C GLU A 144 -12.43 -21.93 -9.06
N SER A 145 -13.05 -21.77 -7.89
CA SER A 145 -14.36 -21.13 -7.70
C SER A 145 -14.29 -19.62 -7.49
N ASN A 146 -13.11 -19.05 -7.18
CA ASN A 146 -12.88 -17.62 -6.98
C ASN A 146 -11.72 -17.09 -7.85
N LYS A 147 -11.95 -17.03 -9.17
CA LYS A 147 -10.95 -16.56 -10.14
C LYS A 147 -10.70 -15.04 -10.09
N GLY A 148 -11.65 -14.28 -9.55
CA GLY A 148 -11.60 -12.82 -9.40
C GLY A 148 -10.89 -12.33 -8.14
N ALA A 149 -10.27 -13.23 -7.38
CA ALA A 149 -9.69 -12.93 -6.08
C ALA A 149 -8.63 -11.82 -6.10
N TYR A 150 -8.63 -11.00 -5.05
CA TYR A 150 -7.56 -10.04 -4.82
C TYR A 150 -6.24 -10.77 -4.44
N TYR A 151 -6.31 -11.71 -3.49
CA TYR A 151 -5.15 -12.44 -3.00
C TYR A 151 -4.81 -13.64 -3.90
N PRO A 152 -3.50 -13.95 -4.04
CA PRO A 152 -3.09 -15.15 -4.74
C PRO A 152 -3.45 -16.37 -3.90
N LYS A 153 -3.32 -17.57 -4.48
CA LYS A 153 -3.59 -18.79 -3.71
C LYS A 153 -2.65 -18.91 -2.50
N PRO A 154 -3.15 -19.41 -1.36
CA PRO A 154 -2.31 -19.66 -0.19
C PRO A 154 -1.41 -20.88 -0.43
N TYR A 155 -0.19 -20.81 0.10
CA TYR A 155 0.70 -21.96 0.18
C TYR A 155 0.81 -22.44 1.62
N ILE A 156 0.45 -23.71 1.84
CA ILE A 156 0.56 -24.37 3.14
C ILE A 156 1.67 -25.42 3.04
N HIS A 157 2.64 -25.33 3.94
CA HIS A 157 3.71 -26.31 4.08
C HIS A 157 4.24 -26.30 5.52
N SER A 158 5.02 -27.31 5.90
CA SER A 158 5.81 -27.30 7.13
C SER A 158 6.68 -26.04 7.26
N ALA A 159 7.00 -25.67 8.51
CA ALA A 159 7.87 -24.53 8.81
C ALA A 159 9.19 -24.61 8.01
N GLY A 160 9.44 -23.59 7.19
CA GLY A 160 10.61 -23.52 6.28
C GLY A 160 10.36 -24.01 4.86
N GLY A 161 9.43 -24.95 4.64
CA GLY A 161 9.12 -25.47 3.30
C GLY A 161 8.23 -24.55 2.44
N VAL A 162 7.61 -23.52 3.04
CA VAL A 162 6.90 -22.46 2.30
C VAL A 162 7.86 -21.50 1.58
N ARG A 163 9.13 -21.40 2.02
CA ARG A 163 10.08 -20.39 1.51
C ARG A 163 10.19 -20.34 -0.02
N PRO A 164 10.26 -21.48 -0.76
CA PRO A 164 10.32 -21.45 -2.22
C PRO A 164 9.07 -20.86 -2.88
N PHE A 165 7.90 -21.01 -2.25
CA PHE A 165 6.63 -20.53 -2.79
C PHE A 165 6.33 -19.08 -2.43
N ARG A 166 6.87 -18.61 -1.29
CA ARG A 166 6.64 -17.26 -0.77
C ARG A 166 6.92 -16.17 -1.80
N ASN A 167 8.02 -16.27 -2.54
CA ASN A 167 8.38 -15.25 -3.51
C ASN A 167 7.48 -15.26 -4.77
N LYS A 168 6.78 -16.37 -5.05
CA LYS A 168 5.82 -16.41 -6.17
C LYS A 168 4.63 -15.48 -5.93
N ILE A 169 4.31 -15.22 -4.65
CA ILE A 169 3.13 -14.47 -4.24
C ILE A 169 3.45 -13.10 -3.59
N MET A 170 4.57 -12.99 -2.87
CA MET A 170 4.91 -11.80 -2.06
C MET A 170 6.05 -10.94 -2.64
N THR A 171 6.54 -11.24 -3.84
CA THR A 171 7.55 -10.39 -4.50
C THR A 171 6.95 -9.01 -4.76
N THR A 172 7.73 -7.96 -4.51
CA THR A 172 7.27 -6.58 -4.66
C THR A 172 6.75 -6.33 -6.07
N THR A 173 5.47 -5.99 -6.17
CA THR A 173 4.77 -5.85 -7.44
C THR A 173 3.75 -4.72 -7.41
N ASP A 174 3.45 -4.16 -8.58
CA ASP A 174 2.45 -3.10 -8.75
C ASP A 174 1.03 -3.54 -8.40
N ARG A 175 0.71 -4.84 -8.53
CA ARG A 175 -0.61 -5.39 -8.19
C ARG A 175 -1.03 -5.14 -6.74
N TYR A 176 -0.08 -5.21 -5.81
CA TYR A 176 -0.34 -5.05 -4.37
C TYR A 176 0.09 -3.68 -3.84
N LEU A 177 0.40 -2.76 -4.76
CA LEU A 177 0.67 -1.38 -4.40
C LEU A 177 -0.64 -0.69 -4.03
N GLN A 178 -0.72 -0.17 -2.81
CA GLN A 178 -1.90 0.51 -2.30
C GLN A 178 -1.72 2.03 -2.32
N SER A 179 -2.82 2.74 -2.57
CA SER A 179 -2.85 4.17 -2.35
C SER A 179 -2.88 4.47 -0.85
N ALA A 180 -1.89 5.20 -0.38
CA ALA A 180 -1.83 5.79 0.96
C ALA A 180 -2.25 7.27 0.94
N ALA A 181 -3.07 7.67 -0.04
CA ALA A 181 -3.72 8.97 -0.04
C ALA A 181 -4.79 9.00 1.06
N TYR A 182 -4.83 10.10 1.81
CA TYR A 182 -5.79 10.24 2.92
C TYR A 182 -6.18 11.69 3.13
N CYS A 183 -7.34 11.89 3.75
CA CYS A 183 -7.78 13.15 4.33
C CYS A 183 -8.24 12.86 5.76
N ARG A 184 -7.71 13.58 6.75
CA ARG A 184 -8.13 13.45 8.15
C ARG A 184 -8.55 14.79 8.73
N LEU A 185 -9.61 14.77 9.53
CA LEU A 185 -9.98 15.87 10.40
C LEU A 185 -9.01 15.90 11.58
N LYS A 186 -8.17 16.93 11.66
CA LYS A 186 -7.21 17.10 12.75
C LYS A 186 -7.83 17.73 13.98
N ASN A 187 -8.61 18.78 13.77
CA ASN A 187 -9.24 19.53 14.85
C ASN A 187 -10.65 19.90 14.46
N LEU A 188 -11.58 19.70 15.39
CA LEU A 188 -12.91 20.29 15.35
C LEU A 188 -13.11 21.06 16.65
N THR A 189 -13.41 22.34 16.56
CA THR A 189 -13.68 23.20 17.71
C THR A 189 -15.05 23.84 17.53
N VAL A 190 -15.93 23.64 18.50
CA VAL A 190 -17.24 24.29 18.58
C VAL A 190 -17.20 25.23 19.77
N SER A 191 -17.56 26.49 19.56
CA SER A 191 -17.56 27.51 20.60
C SER A 191 -18.79 28.39 20.53
N TYR A 192 -19.26 28.86 21.68
CA TYR A 192 -20.40 29.75 21.79
C TYR A 192 -20.03 30.96 22.65
N ASP A 193 -20.17 32.15 22.07
CA ASP A 193 -20.06 33.43 22.77
C ASP A 193 -21.41 33.74 23.43
N LEU A 194 -21.41 33.87 24.77
CA LEU A 194 -22.63 34.22 25.50
C LEU A 194 -23.08 35.65 25.14
N PRO A 195 -24.40 35.90 24.98
CA PRO A 195 -24.91 37.23 24.66
C PRO A 195 -24.51 38.27 25.72
N THR A 196 -24.10 39.45 25.27
CA THR A 196 -23.61 40.52 26.15
C THR A 196 -24.66 40.95 27.18
N ALA A 197 -25.95 40.84 26.85
CA ALA A 197 -27.06 41.13 27.76
C ALA A 197 -27.04 40.23 29.03
N TRP A 198 -26.55 39.00 28.92
CA TRP A 198 -26.48 38.06 30.05
C TRP A 198 -25.21 38.26 30.88
N THR A 199 -24.15 38.80 30.27
CA THR A 199 -22.84 38.98 30.91
C THR A 199 -22.64 40.41 31.43
N ALA A 200 -23.56 41.33 31.13
CA ALA A 200 -23.43 42.76 31.45
C ALA A 200 -23.41 43.09 32.96
N ARG A 201 -23.94 42.20 33.82
CA ARG A 201 -23.91 42.38 35.29
C ARG A 201 -22.65 41.79 35.95
N SER A 202 -21.78 41.16 35.18
CA SER A 202 -20.54 40.54 35.65
C SER A 202 -19.35 41.45 35.37
N VAL A 203 -18.31 41.42 36.21
CA VAL A 203 -17.05 42.19 35.99
C VAL A 203 -16.36 41.76 34.67
N CYS A 204 -16.64 40.55 34.19
CA CYS A 204 -16.02 40.01 32.98
C CYS A 204 -16.81 40.39 31.71
N ARG A 205 -16.12 41.06 30.77
CA ARG A 205 -16.71 41.64 29.55
C ARG A 205 -17.10 40.63 28.46
N LYS A 206 -16.54 39.42 28.46
CA LYS A 206 -16.82 38.40 27.44
C LYS A 206 -16.66 36.99 28.00
N TYR A 207 -17.67 36.15 27.82
CA TYR A 207 -17.62 34.73 28.17
C TYR A 207 -17.79 33.88 26.91
N ARG A 208 -16.91 32.91 26.72
CA ARG A 208 -16.94 31.94 25.61
C ARG A 208 -16.85 30.53 26.18
N LEU A 209 -17.78 29.67 25.79
CA LEU A 209 -17.67 28.24 26.01
C LEU A 209 -17.09 27.59 24.76
N SER A 210 -16.15 26.65 24.90
CA SER A 210 -15.59 25.92 23.74
C SER A 210 -15.34 24.46 24.06
N SER A 211 -15.73 23.58 23.13
CA SER A 211 -15.36 22.17 23.12
C SER A 211 -14.46 21.89 21.91
N ARG A 212 -13.43 21.08 22.10
CA ARG A 212 -12.48 20.70 21.05
C ARG A 212 -12.29 19.19 21.02
N ALA A 213 -12.47 18.62 19.84
CA ALA A 213 -12.09 17.25 19.53
C ALA A 213 -10.85 17.24 18.63
N ARG A 214 -9.95 16.29 18.90
CA ARG A 214 -8.73 16.04 18.11
C ARG A 214 -8.63 14.57 17.80
N THR A 215 -8.21 14.26 16.59
CA THR A 215 -7.91 12.91 16.16
C THR A 215 -6.39 12.74 16.14
N CYS A 216 -5.89 11.66 16.72
CA CYS A 216 -4.46 11.33 16.75
C CYS A 216 -3.91 11.10 15.32
#